data_AF-A0A2E9BGL4-F1
#
_entry.id   AF-A0A2E9BGL4-F1
#
_cell.length_a   1.000
_cell.length_b   1.000
_cell.length_c   1.000
_cell.angle_alpha   90.00
_cell.angle_beta   90.00
_cell.angle_gamma   90.00
#
_symmetry.space_group_name_H-M   'P 1'
#
loop_
_entity.id
_entity.type
_entity.pdbx_description
1 polymer ?
#
loop_
_entity_poly.entity_id
_entity_poly.type
_entity_poly.pdbx_seq_one_letter_code
_entity_poly.pdbx_strand_id
1 'polypeptide(L)'
;MPSALALTILASSLTTVADWAGWHYVWRHEKIEGQNTPRKHSPSSIFISYYLPFMPTLAIILGPSILGLYNHGFEKVATVVLYSALTIITAGVSASGFTVKRRHLEEKKSRELIDVEDSLPDFAIEHLNWTLSLLALSSIFWAYLLFT
;
A
#
# COMPACT_ATOMS: atom_id res chain seq x y z
N MET A 1 5.96 7.78 -23.57
CA MET A 1 7.19 8.23 -22.86
C MET A 1 7.77 7.06 -22.09
N PRO A 2 8.95 6.53 -22.45
CA PRO A 2 9.56 5.36 -21.80
C PRO A 2 9.74 5.55 -20.28
N SER A 3 10.02 6.78 -19.85
CA SER A 3 10.18 7.17 -18.45
C SER A 3 8.90 6.99 -17.62
N ALA A 4 7.73 7.36 -18.17
CA ALA A 4 6.46 7.28 -17.45
C ALA A 4 6.04 5.83 -17.19
N LEU A 5 6.19 4.94 -18.19
CA LEU A 5 5.92 3.52 -18.02
C LEU A 5 6.87 2.88 -16.99
N ALA A 6 8.17 3.18 -17.07
CA ALA A 6 9.16 2.66 -16.13
C ALA A 6 8.87 3.10 -14.68
N LEU A 7 8.54 4.39 -14.48
CA LEU A 7 8.16 4.91 -13.18
C LEU A 7 6.86 4.30 -12.66
N THR A 8 5.90 4.05 -13.55
CA THR A 8 4.64 3.37 -13.20
C THR A 8 4.91 1.95 -12.72
N ILE A 9 5.71 1.16 -13.45
CA ILE A 9 6.10 -0.20 -13.06
C ILE A 9 6.82 -0.19 -11.71
N LEU A 10 7.72 0.78 -11.50
CA LEU A 10 8.44 0.93 -10.25
C LEU A 10 7.49 1.25 -9.08
N ALA A 11 6.56 2.18 -9.27
CA ALA A 11 5.54 2.52 -8.28
C ALA A 11 4.62 1.32 -7.96
N SER A 12 4.19 0.56 -8.98
CA SER A 12 3.41 -0.67 -8.81
C SER A 12 4.15 -1.71 -7.99
N SER A 13 5.43 -1.93 -8.33
CA SER A 13 6.28 -2.91 -7.64
C SER A 13 6.51 -2.49 -6.19
N LEU A 14 6.81 -1.22 -5.95
CA LEU A 14 7.01 -0.67 -4.61
C LEU A 14 5.75 -0.81 -3.75
N THR A 15 4.58 -0.47 -4.30
CA THR A 15 3.27 -0.62 -3.62
C THR A 15 3.04 -2.07 -3.21
N THR A 16 3.28 -3.00 -4.14
CA THR A 16 3.03 -4.43 -3.94
C THR A 16 3.97 -5.03 -2.90
N VAL A 17 5.25 -4.66 -2.94
CA VAL A 17 6.25 -5.09 -1.96
C VAL A 17 5.92 -4.51 -0.59
N ALA A 18 5.52 -3.24 -0.50
CA ALA A 18 5.18 -2.59 0.75
C ALA A 18 3.94 -3.21 1.40
N ASP A 19 2.90 -3.52 0.60
CA ASP A 19 1.71 -4.25 1.08
C ASP A 19 2.04 -5.68 1.51
N TRP A 20 2.82 -6.42 0.70
CA TRP A 20 3.25 -7.77 1.06
C TRP A 20 4.03 -7.76 2.37
N ALA A 21 4.97 -6.84 2.53
CA ALA A 21 5.80 -6.71 3.71
C ALA A 21 4.99 -6.28 4.95
N GLY A 22 4.10 -5.29 4.80
CA GLY A 22 3.21 -4.86 5.87
C GLY A 22 2.37 -6.02 6.38
N TRP A 23 1.80 -6.81 5.46
CA TRP A 23 1.10 -8.03 5.84
C TRP A 23 2.02 -9.06 6.52
N HIS A 24 3.15 -9.38 5.88
CA HIS A 24 3.98 -10.52 6.26
C HIS A 24 4.73 -10.30 7.57
N TYR A 25 5.13 -9.07 7.86
CA TYR A 25 5.93 -8.76 9.05
C TYR A 25 5.12 -8.10 10.16
N VAL A 26 3.98 -7.49 9.85
CA VAL A 26 3.18 -6.76 10.85
C VAL A 26 1.85 -7.46 11.07
N TRP A 27 0.93 -7.35 10.11
CA TRP A 27 -0.48 -7.60 10.36
C TRP A 27 -0.81 -9.09 10.55
N ARG A 28 -0.03 -10.02 9.99
CA ARG A 28 -0.26 -11.46 10.24
C ARG A 28 -0.04 -11.87 11.71
N HIS A 29 0.67 -11.05 12.48
CA HIS A 29 1.02 -11.30 13.88
C HIS A 29 0.10 -10.60 14.86
N GLU A 30 -0.88 -9.84 14.37
CA GLU A 30 -1.87 -9.18 15.19
C GLU A 30 -2.77 -10.22 15.87
N LYS A 31 -2.77 -10.22 17.21
CA LYS A 31 -3.63 -11.06 18.04
C LYS A 31 -4.97 -10.36 18.21
N ILE A 32 -6.02 -10.92 17.59
CA ILE A 32 -7.40 -10.48 17.79
C ILE A 32 -8.08 -11.51 18.68
N GLU A 33 -8.59 -11.10 19.85
CA GLU A 33 -9.34 -11.99 20.75
C GLU A 33 -10.47 -12.71 20.00
N GLY A 34 -10.47 -14.05 20.06
CA GLY A 34 -11.52 -14.88 19.46
C GLY A 34 -11.39 -15.17 17.96
N GLN A 35 -10.33 -14.75 17.27
CA GLN A 35 -10.08 -15.13 15.87
C GLN A 35 -8.72 -15.80 15.67
N ASN A 36 -8.71 -16.94 14.94
CA ASN A 36 -7.49 -17.46 14.34
C ASN A 36 -6.94 -16.35 13.42
N THR A 37 -5.69 -15.93 13.66
CA THR A 37 -4.85 -14.97 12.91
C THR A 37 -5.51 -14.31 11.69
N PRO A 38 -5.51 -12.97 11.56
CA PRO A 38 -6.16 -12.29 10.45
C PRO A 38 -5.73 -12.95 9.12
N ARG A 39 -6.71 -13.27 8.27
CA ARG A 39 -6.49 -14.06 7.06
C ARG A 39 -6.41 -13.10 5.86
N LYS A 40 -5.24 -12.97 5.21
CA LYS A 40 -5.07 -12.14 3.99
C LYS A 40 -6.00 -12.55 2.85
N HIS A 41 -6.49 -13.78 2.90
CA HIS A 41 -7.07 -14.49 1.75
C HIS A 41 -8.51 -14.10 1.41
N SER A 42 -8.95 -12.88 1.71
CA SER A 42 -10.14 -12.35 1.05
C SER A 42 -9.79 -12.02 -0.41
N PRO A 43 -10.58 -12.44 -1.40
CA PRO A 43 -10.36 -12.08 -2.81
C PRO A 43 -10.21 -10.56 -3.04
N SER A 44 -10.93 -9.75 -2.26
CA SER A 44 -10.82 -8.29 -2.30
C SER A 44 -9.47 -7.76 -1.83
N SER A 45 -8.88 -8.36 -0.79
CA SER A 45 -7.53 -8.03 -0.31
C SER A 45 -6.49 -8.37 -1.38
N ILE A 46 -6.57 -9.55 -1.99
CA ILE A 46 -5.62 -9.95 -3.03
C ILE A 46 -5.71 -9.00 -4.23
N PHE A 47 -6.92 -8.63 -4.64
CA PHE A 47 -7.13 -7.70 -5.75
C PHE A 47 -6.52 -6.32 -5.48
N ILE A 48 -6.83 -5.72 -4.32
CA ILE A 48 -6.36 -4.38 -3.97
C ILE A 48 -4.84 -4.35 -3.80
N SER A 49 -4.27 -5.41 -3.21
CA SER A 49 -2.84 -5.47 -2.89
C SER A 49 -1.94 -5.84 -4.07
N TYR A 50 -2.41 -6.66 -5.02
CA TYR A 50 -1.55 -7.23 -6.07
C TYR A 50 -1.98 -6.88 -7.50
N TYR A 51 -3.26 -6.61 -7.74
CA TYR A 51 -3.77 -6.36 -9.09
C TYR A 51 -3.97 -4.87 -9.36
N LEU A 52 -4.62 -4.17 -8.44
CA LEU A 52 -4.88 -2.74 -8.55
C LEU A 52 -3.61 -1.89 -8.80
N PRO A 53 -2.46 -2.14 -8.13
CA PRO A 53 -1.24 -1.35 -8.36
C PRO A 53 -0.69 -1.47 -9.79
N PHE A 54 -0.98 -2.57 -10.51
CA PHE A 54 -0.50 -2.79 -11.88
C PHE A 54 -1.52 -2.36 -12.96
N MET A 55 -2.74 -1.98 -12.59
CA MET A 55 -3.74 -1.45 -13.52
C MET A 55 -3.26 -0.25 -14.34
N PRO A 56 -2.54 0.74 -13.77
CA PRO A 56 -2.02 1.84 -14.58
C PRO A 56 -0.98 1.38 -15.61
N THR A 57 -0.16 0.38 -15.27
CA THR A 57 0.80 -0.22 -16.21
C THR A 57 0.06 -0.86 -17.39
N LEU A 58 -0.99 -1.63 -17.12
CA LEU A 58 -1.84 -2.21 -18.15
C LEU A 58 -2.51 -1.12 -18.99
N ALA A 59 -3.00 -0.05 -18.37
CA ALA A 59 -3.61 1.08 -19.07
C ALA A 59 -2.63 1.85 -19.99
N ILE A 60 -1.32 1.80 -19.74
CA ILE A 60 -0.34 2.38 -20.66
C ILE A 60 0.00 1.39 -21.79
N ILE A 61 0.20 0.11 -21.46
CA ILE A 61 0.59 -0.92 -22.44
C ILE A 61 -0.53 -1.19 -23.44
N LEU A 62 -1.78 -1.30 -22.98
CA LEU A 62 -2.93 -1.51 -23.86
C LEU A 62 -3.29 -0.25 -24.65
N GLY A 63 -2.79 0.90 -24.20
CA GLY A 63 -3.05 2.19 -24.82
C GLY A 63 -2.37 2.38 -26.17
N PRO A 64 -2.72 3.48 -26.87
CA PRO A 64 -2.12 3.86 -28.15
C PRO A 64 -0.64 4.16 -28.09
N SER A 65 -0.08 4.37 -26.90
CA SER A 65 1.36 4.44 -26.68
C SER A 65 2.10 3.15 -27.07
N ILE A 66 1.45 1.98 -27.05
CA ILE A 66 2.09 0.68 -27.38
C ILE A 66 1.20 -0.20 -28.28
N LEU A 67 0.01 -0.63 -27.82
CA LEU A 67 -0.81 -1.62 -28.54
C LEU A 67 -1.98 -1.02 -29.35
N GLY A 68 -2.41 0.22 -29.06
CA GLY A 68 -3.43 0.88 -29.89
C GLY A 68 -4.86 0.38 -29.73
N LEU A 69 -5.19 -0.29 -28.63
CA LEU A 69 -6.53 -0.87 -28.44
C LEU A 69 -7.63 0.17 -28.16
N TYR A 70 -7.25 1.38 -27.73
CA TYR A 70 -8.16 2.51 -27.48
C TYR A 70 -7.46 3.84 -27.77
N ASN A 71 -8.17 4.96 -27.55
CA ASN A 71 -7.69 6.30 -27.88
C ASN A 71 -6.83 6.94 -26.76
N HIS A 72 -6.07 7.98 -27.11
CA HIS A 72 -5.16 8.66 -26.16
C HIS A 72 -5.92 9.36 -25.02
N GLY A 73 -7.15 9.82 -25.28
CA GLY A 73 -7.97 10.45 -24.26
C GLY A 73 -8.33 9.47 -23.15
N PHE A 74 -8.71 8.24 -23.50
CA PHE A 74 -9.02 7.19 -22.55
C PHE A 74 -7.79 6.76 -21.76
N GLU A 75 -6.63 6.61 -22.42
CA GLU A 75 -5.35 6.33 -21.73
C GLU A 75 -5.07 7.37 -20.64
N LYS A 76 -5.17 8.66 -20.97
CA LYS A 76 -4.95 9.75 -20.00
C LYS A 76 -5.97 9.74 -18.87
N VAL A 77 -7.26 9.64 -19.17
CA VAL A 77 -8.30 9.66 -18.13
C VAL A 77 -8.17 8.46 -17.20
N ALA A 78 -7.97 7.26 -17.76
CA ALA A 78 -7.81 6.03 -16.98
C ALA A 78 -6.59 6.12 -16.05
N THR A 79 -5.44 6.55 -16.57
CA THR A 79 -4.20 6.69 -15.78
C THR A 79 -4.35 7.74 -14.68
N VAL A 80 -4.95 8.90 -14.95
CA VAL A 80 -5.21 9.95 -13.94
C VAL A 80 -6.09 9.42 -12.81
N VAL A 81 -7.19 8.73 -13.13
CA VAL A 81 -8.08 8.14 -12.12
C VAL A 81 -7.34 7.11 -11.28
N LEU A 82 -6.57 6.22 -11.91
CA LEU A 82 -5.84 5.17 -11.21
C LEU A 82 -4.69 5.72 -10.35
N TYR A 83 -3.92 6.69 -10.83
CA TYR A 83 -2.87 7.36 -10.04
C TYR A 83 -3.46 8.11 -8.85
N SER A 84 -4.59 8.79 -9.03
CA SER A 84 -5.30 9.47 -7.94
C SER A 84 -5.74 8.48 -6.87
N ALA A 85 -6.38 7.37 -7.29
CA ALA A 85 -6.83 6.33 -6.37
C ALA A 85 -5.66 5.71 -5.59
N LEU A 86 -4.57 5.36 -6.28
CA LEU A 86 -3.40 4.75 -5.66
C LEU A 86 -2.68 5.72 -4.71
N THR A 87 -2.62 7.02 -5.05
CA THR A 87 -2.12 8.06 -4.15
C THR A 87 -2.93 8.10 -2.85
N ILE A 88 -4.26 8.16 -2.95
CA ILE A 88 -5.14 8.24 -1.79
C ILE A 88 -5.05 6.97 -0.93
N ILE A 89 -5.07 5.79 -1.57
CA ILE A 89 -5.00 4.51 -0.87
C ILE A 89 -3.66 4.36 -0.14
N THR A 90 -2.54 4.56 -0.82
CA THR A 90 -1.21 4.38 -0.21
C THR A 90 -0.94 5.41 0.88
N ALA A 91 -1.36 6.67 0.70
CA ALA A 91 -1.32 7.69 1.75
C ALA A 91 -2.20 7.32 2.95
N GLY A 92 -3.44 6.87 2.69
CA GLY A 92 -4.40 6.49 3.73
C GLY A 92 -3.93 5.32 4.57
N VAL A 93 -3.39 4.27 3.94
CA VAL A 93 -2.82 3.11 4.65
C VAL A 93 -1.59 3.52 5.46
N SER A 94 -0.71 4.36 4.89
CA SER A 94 0.45 4.89 5.62
C SER A 94 0.05 5.73 6.82
N ALA A 95 -0.97 6.59 6.69
CA ALA A 95 -1.46 7.41 7.79
C ALA A 95 -2.10 6.56 8.89
N SER A 96 -2.89 5.54 8.50
CA SER A 96 -3.52 4.61 9.43
C SER A 96 -2.49 3.85 10.26
N GLY A 97 -1.46 3.28 9.62
CA GLY A 97 -0.41 2.58 10.36
C GLY A 97 0.44 3.50 11.23
N PHE A 98 0.62 4.77 10.83
CA PHE A 98 1.29 5.76 11.69
C PHE A 98 0.47 6.04 12.97
N THR A 99 -0.85 6.14 12.86
CA THR A 99 -1.73 6.27 14.04
C THR A 99 -1.64 5.05 14.96
N VAL A 100 -1.60 3.83 14.39
CA VAL A 100 -1.39 2.60 15.17
C VAL A 100 -0.05 2.64 15.91
N LYS A 101 1.04 3.00 15.24
CA LYS A 101 2.36 3.16 15.86
C LYS A 101 2.33 4.18 17.00
N ARG A 102 1.73 5.35 16.77
CA ARG A 102 1.65 6.43 17.77
C ARG A 102 0.90 5.98 19.01
N ARG A 103 -0.27 5.34 18.82
CA ARG A 103 -1.06 4.76 19.90
C ARG A 103 -0.23 3.74 20.69
N HIS A 104 0.54 2.90 20.00
CA HIS A 104 1.38 1.91 20.64
C HIS A 104 2.48 2.51 21.53
N LEU A 105 3.08 3.62 21.11
CA LEU A 105 4.11 4.33 21.89
C LEU A 105 3.51 5.08 23.09
N GLU A 106 2.34 5.69 22.92
CA GLU A 106 1.64 6.42 23.99
C GLU A 106 1.09 5.46 25.06
N GLU A 107 0.57 4.30 24.64
CA GLU A 107 -0.03 3.31 25.55
C GLU A 107 1.01 2.39 26.22
N LYS A 108 2.26 2.32 25.74
CA LYS A 108 3.30 1.43 26.28
C LYS A 108 3.48 1.56 27.79
N LYS A 109 3.63 2.79 28.30
CA LYS A 109 3.77 3.06 29.75
C LYS A 109 2.51 2.75 30.55
N SER A 110 1.33 2.89 29.93
CA SER A 110 0.06 2.61 30.61
C SER A 110 -0.22 1.10 30.66
N ARG A 111 0.21 0.35 29.63
CA ARG A 111 0.06 -1.12 29.57
C ARG A 111 1.01 -1.85 30.51
N GLU A 112 2.25 -1.37 30.64
CA GLU A 112 3.21 -1.87 31.64
C GLU A 112 2.67 -1.78 33.08
N LEU A 113 1.76 -0.84 33.35
CA LEU A 113 1.13 -0.66 34.67
C LEU A 113 -0.09 -1.56 34.90
N ILE A 114 -0.70 -2.10 33.85
CA ILE A 114 -1.99 -2.84 33.91
C ILE A 114 -1.82 -4.32 33.50
N ASP A 115 -0.61 -4.75 33.13
CA ASP A 115 -0.27 -6.13 32.72
C ASP A 115 -1.17 -6.65 31.58
N VAL A 116 -1.54 -5.76 30.65
CA VAL A 116 -2.36 -6.09 29.47
C VAL A 116 -1.46 -6.61 28.36
N GLU A 117 -1.76 -7.80 27.86
CA GLU A 117 -1.00 -8.46 26.79
C GLU A 117 -1.05 -7.66 25.47
N ASP A 118 0.08 -7.59 24.78
CA ASP A 118 0.22 -6.76 23.60
C ASP A 118 -0.46 -7.37 22.36
N SER A 119 -1.16 -6.52 21.61
CA SER A 119 -1.86 -6.93 20.38
C SER A 119 -0.89 -7.25 19.23
N LEU A 120 0.29 -6.62 19.22
CA LEU A 120 1.35 -6.82 18.24
C LEU A 120 2.69 -7.03 18.96
N PRO A 121 3.50 -8.03 18.55
CA PRO A 121 4.82 -8.25 19.15
C PRO A 121 5.81 -7.14 18.77
N ASP A 122 6.80 -6.86 19.63
CA ASP A 122 7.79 -5.78 19.42
C ASP A 122 8.49 -5.85 18.06
N PHE A 123 8.83 -7.04 17.57
CA PHE A 123 9.46 -7.21 16.26
C PHE A 123 8.55 -6.73 15.11
N ALA A 124 7.23 -6.87 15.23
CA ALA A 124 6.28 -6.44 14.21
C ALA A 124 6.21 -4.91 14.14
N ILE A 125 6.36 -4.22 15.28
CA ILE A 125 6.39 -2.75 15.33
C ILE A 125 7.66 -2.19 14.72
N GLU A 126 8.79 -2.87 14.89
CA GLU A 126 10.03 -2.49 14.23
C GLU A 126 9.87 -2.53 12.71
N HIS A 127 9.18 -3.56 12.21
CA HIS A 127 8.89 -3.70 10.78
C HIS A 127 7.81 -2.71 10.27
N LEU A 128 6.94 -2.22 11.16
CA LEU A 128 5.94 -1.21 10.83
C LEU A 128 6.60 0.10 10.35
N ASN A 129 7.75 0.49 10.89
CA ASN A 129 8.42 1.75 10.49
C ASN A 129 8.81 1.78 9.02
N TRP A 130 9.51 0.74 8.56
CA TRP A 130 10.03 0.72 7.19
C TRP A 130 8.93 0.40 6.18
N THR A 131 7.92 -0.41 6.55
CA THR A 131 6.76 -0.69 5.69
C THR A 131 5.90 0.55 5.47
N LEU A 132 5.68 1.37 6.51
CA LEU A 132 5.02 2.67 6.36
C LEU A 132 5.85 3.64 5.53
N SER A 133 7.17 3.66 5.71
CA SER A 133 8.05 4.52 4.93
C SER A 133 8.02 4.16 3.44
N LEU A 134 7.99 2.86 3.11
CA LEU A 134 7.82 2.39 1.73
C LEU A 134 6.45 2.75 1.14
N LEU A 135 5.36 2.62 1.91
CA LEU A 135 4.03 3.04 1.47
C LEU A 135 3.95 4.56 1.23
N ALA A 136 4.52 5.36 2.13
CA ALA A 136 4.62 6.80 1.97
C ALA A 136 5.43 7.18 0.73
N LEU A 137 6.59 6.53 0.52
CA LEU A 137 7.38 6.71 -0.68
C LEU A 137 6.60 6.34 -1.94
N SER A 138 5.87 5.23 -1.92
CA SER A 138 5.00 4.81 -3.01
C SER A 138 3.92 5.84 -3.30
N SER A 139 3.31 6.44 -2.27
CA SER A 139 2.35 7.53 -2.44
C SER A 139 2.95 8.74 -3.12
N ILE A 140 4.22 9.08 -2.83
CA ILE A 140 4.92 10.18 -3.48
C ILE A 140 5.13 9.88 -4.97
N PHE A 141 5.52 8.64 -5.32
CA PHE A 141 5.65 8.23 -6.73
C PHE A 141 4.30 8.31 -7.47
N TRP A 142 3.21 7.88 -6.86
CA TRP A 142 1.87 8.00 -7.46
C TRP A 142 1.43 9.45 -7.63
N ALA A 143 1.69 10.31 -6.64
CA ALA A 143 1.39 11.73 -6.73
C ALA A 143 2.25 12.41 -7.82
N TYR A 144 3.53 12.06 -7.92
CA TYR A 144 4.41 12.57 -8.97
C TYR A 144 3.89 12.19 -10.37
N LEU A 145 3.50 10.93 -10.56
CA LEU A 145 2.90 10.45 -11.82
C LEU A 145 1.55 11.12 -12.13
N LEU A 146 0.80 11.57 -11.13
CA LEU A 146 -0.45 12.30 -11.31
C LEU A 146 -0.23 13.72 -11.83
N PHE A 147 0.84 14.38 -11.40
CA PHE A 147 1.15 15.77 -11.75
C PHE A 147 2.09 15.93 -12.95
N THR A 148 2.56 14.82 -13.53
CA THR A 148 3.43 14.78 -14.72
C THR A 148 2.61 14.53 -15.98
#